data_AF-A0A924HLQ1-F1
#
_entry.id   AF-A0A924HLQ1-F1
#
_cell.length_a   1.000
_cell.length_b   1.000
_cell.length_c   1.000
_cell.angle_alpha   90.00
_cell.angle_beta   90.00
_cell.angle_gamma   90.00
#
_symmetry.space_group_name_H-M   'P 1'
#
loop_
_entity.id
_entity.type
_entity.pdbx_description
1 polymer ?
#
loop_
_entity_poly.entity_id
_entity_poly.type
_entity_poly.pdbx_seq_one_letter_code
_entity_poly.pdbx_strand_id
1 'polypeptide(L)'
;MATSASKPALHYFQKAKPASIRLWHWLTFLLFTATITTVIFASTLFKTNNNIDMVQQQVHEKGGIVTKDQAWSVAHEYSDKLWMLHKYIGFGLSFLIFSRMIIEVRLSKEKKLSSKIRSALGYPAGTPEKKHFLFVQFSYAVFYIIFITMATTGLVLAFEDVEWLKPVHNLAKETHNVVQWGLYTFFVIHIAGVIKADLTKYNGIVSRMINGKENN
;
A
#
# COMPACT_ATOMS: atom_id res chain seq x y z
N MET A 1 -47.70 3.55 6.61
CA MET A 1 -46.57 3.17 5.73
C MET A 1 -45.38 4.04 6.08
N ALA A 2 -44.47 3.54 6.92
CA ALA A 2 -43.24 4.24 7.25
C ALA A 2 -42.28 4.12 6.07
N THR A 3 -41.98 5.24 5.42
CA THR A 3 -40.91 5.32 4.42
C THR A 3 -39.58 5.09 5.14
N SER A 4 -38.99 3.92 4.92
CA SER A 4 -37.64 3.59 5.39
C SER A 4 -36.68 4.58 4.75
N ALA A 5 -36.30 5.61 5.50
CA ALA A 5 -35.19 6.48 5.14
C ALA A 5 -33.92 5.63 5.15
N SER A 6 -33.57 5.06 4.01
CA SER A 6 -32.33 4.30 3.85
C SER A 6 -31.16 5.22 4.21
N LYS A 7 -30.42 4.85 5.26
CA LYS A 7 -29.39 5.70 5.85
C LYS A 7 -28.31 6.01 4.79
N PRO A 8 -27.95 7.27 4.53
CA PRO A 8 -27.02 7.66 3.45
C PRO A 8 -25.63 7.01 3.53
N ALA A 9 -25.18 6.64 4.73
CA ALA A 9 -23.95 5.88 4.93
C ALA A 9 -24.05 4.45 4.37
N LEU A 10 -25.19 3.77 4.54
CA LEU A 10 -25.42 2.43 4.00
C LEU A 10 -25.35 2.47 2.45
N HIS A 11 -26.02 3.48 1.88
CA HIS A 11 -26.06 3.71 0.44
C HIS A 11 -24.68 3.97 -0.19
N TYR A 12 -23.76 4.64 0.52
CA TYR A 12 -22.38 4.86 0.02
C TYR A 12 -21.57 3.56 -0.09
N PHE A 13 -21.70 2.65 0.89
CA PHE A 13 -20.98 1.38 0.94
C PHE A 13 -21.61 0.28 0.08
N GLN A 14 -22.89 0.43 -0.28
CA GLN A 14 -23.61 -0.47 -1.17
C GLN A 14 -23.45 -0.12 -2.66
N LYS A 15 -23.05 1.12 -2.98
CA LYS A 15 -22.91 1.56 -4.36
C LYS A 15 -21.78 0.84 -5.13
N ALA A 16 -22.09 0.40 -6.34
CA ALA A 16 -21.12 -0.22 -7.26
C ALA A 16 -19.96 0.73 -7.58
N LYS A 17 -18.76 0.15 -7.70
CA LYS A 17 -17.54 0.89 -8.07
C LYS A 17 -17.18 0.66 -9.54
N PRO A 18 -16.80 1.71 -10.30
CA PRO A 18 -16.36 1.56 -11.68
C PRO A 18 -15.22 0.55 -11.83
N ALA A 19 -15.14 -0.15 -12.96
CA ALA A 19 -14.12 -1.16 -13.22
C ALA A 19 -12.69 -0.61 -13.09
N SER A 20 -12.44 0.62 -13.54
CA SER A 20 -11.13 1.27 -13.43
C SER A 20 -10.67 1.46 -11.98
N ILE A 21 -11.60 1.81 -11.06
CA ILE A 21 -11.31 1.96 -9.63
C ILE A 21 -10.97 0.60 -9.00
N ARG A 22 -11.75 -0.43 -9.35
CA ARG A 22 -11.55 -1.79 -8.85
C ARG A 22 -10.21 -2.35 -9.32
N LEU A 23 -9.91 -2.22 -10.62
CA LEU A 23 -8.64 -2.65 -11.20
C LEU A 23 -7.47 -1.94 -10.51
N TRP A 24 -7.51 -0.61 -10.40
CA TRP A 24 -6.46 0.16 -9.72
C TRP A 24 -6.27 -0.30 -8.27
N HIS A 25 -7.37 -0.52 -7.54
CA HIS A 25 -7.32 -0.98 -6.15
C HIS A 25 -6.65 -2.34 -6.02
N TRP A 26 -7.08 -3.34 -6.80
CA TRP A 26 -6.53 -4.69 -6.73
C TRP A 26 -5.07 -4.75 -7.21
N LEU A 27 -4.72 -3.99 -8.25
CA LEU A 27 -3.34 -3.89 -8.71
C LEU A 27 -2.45 -3.27 -7.61
N THR A 28 -2.93 -2.20 -6.97
CA THR A 28 -2.24 -1.57 -5.84
C THR A 28 -2.08 -2.54 -4.67
N PHE A 29 -3.14 -3.28 -4.32
CA PHE A 29 -3.11 -4.30 -3.26
C PHE A 29 -2.10 -5.41 -3.54
N LEU A 30 -2.08 -5.94 -4.76
CA LEU A 30 -1.14 -6.98 -5.18
C LEU A 30 0.31 -6.49 -5.13
N LEU A 31 0.57 -5.27 -5.64
CA LEU A 31 1.93 -4.71 -5.61
C LEU A 31 2.38 -4.35 -4.18
N PHE A 32 1.49 -3.87 -3.30
CA PHE A 32 1.81 -3.71 -1.89
C PHE A 32 2.12 -5.05 -1.21
N THR A 33 1.33 -6.08 -1.48
CA THR A 33 1.59 -7.42 -0.94
C THR A 33 2.95 -7.94 -1.41
N ALA A 34 3.26 -7.79 -2.70
CA ALA A 34 4.55 -8.17 -3.26
C ALA A 34 5.71 -7.39 -2.64
N THR A 35 5.57 -6.07 -2.46
CA THR A 35 6.64 -5.24 -1.88
C THR A 35 6.90 -5.55 -0.40
N ILE A 36 5.85 -5.83 0.38
CA ILE A 36 5.99 -6.26 1.78
C ILE A 36 6.72 -7.60 1.84
N THR A 37 6.34 -8.56 1.00
CA THR A 37 6.97 -9.87 0.93
C THR A 37 8.45 -9.77 0.56
N THR A 38 8.82 -8.94 -0.43
CA THR A 38 10.23 -8.77 -0.81
C THR A 38 11.05 -8.16 0.32
N VAL A 39 10.52 -7.16 1.04
CA VAL A 39 11.22 -6.58 2.20
C VAL A 39 11.42 -7.61 3.30
N ILE A 40 10.40 -8.43 3.61
CA ILE A 40 10.51 -9.49 4.61
C ILE A 40 11.59 -10.48 4.20
N PHE A 41 11.58 -10.98 2.98
CA PHE A 41 12.58 -11.94 2.49
C PHE A 41 13.99 -11.36 2.46
N ALA A 42 14.16 -10.13 1.96
CA ALA A 42 15.47 -9.48 1.90
C ALA A 42 16.03 -9.21 3.31
N SER A 43 15.18 -8.85 4.26
CA SER A 43 15.59 -8.49 5.62
C SER A 43 15.76 -9.71 6.55
N THR A 44 15.27 -10.89 6.16
CA THR A 44 15.31 -12.11 6.97
C THR A 44 16.09 -13.21 6.26
N LEU A 45 15.46 -13.88 5.29
CA LEU A 45 15.97 -15.09 4.66
C LEU A 45 17.21 -14.83 3.79
N PHE A 46 17.25 -13.72 3.07
CA PHE A 46 18.34 -13.38 2.15
C PHE A 46 19.27 -12.30 2.68
N LYS A 47 19.24 -12.03 4.00
CA LYS A 47 20.15 -11.05 4.61
C LYS A 47 21.60 -11.55 4.45
N THR A 48 22.45 -10.77 3.78
CA THR A 48 23.81 -11.18 3.39
C THR A 48 24.60 -11.77 4.55
N ASN A 49 24.73 -11.05 5.67
CA ASN A 49 25.55 -11.48 6.80
C ASN A 49 25.10 -12.79 7.44
N ASN A 50 23.81 -13.12 7.37
CA ASN A 50 23.27 -14.35 7.94
C ASN A 50 23.52 -15.58 7.04
N ASN A 51 23.89 -15.36 5.77
CA ASN A 51 24.01 -16.40 4.76
C ASN A 51 25.47 -16.71 4.37
N ILE A 52 26.45 -15.95 4.87
CA ILE A 52 27.88 -16.17 4.56
C ILE A 52 28.30 -17.59 4.98
N ASP A 53 28.02 -17.98 6.23
CA ASP A 53 28.41 -19.27 6.78
C ASP A 53 27.72 -20.42 6.05
N MET A 54 26.44 -20.24 5.69
CA MET A 54 25.69 -21.20 4.88
C MET A 54 26.38 -21.44 3.53
N VAL A 55 26.81 -20.38 2.84
CA VAL A 55 27.51 -20.51 1.55
C VAL A 55 28.84 -21.24 1.73
N GLN A 56 29.64 -20.88 2.74
CA GLN A 56 30.92 -21.55 3.00
C GLN A 56 30.73 -23.03 3.30
N GLN A 57 29.77 -23.37 4.16
CA GLN A 57 29.45 -24.76 4.52
C GLN A 57 29.02 -25.56 3.30
N GLN A 58 28.11 -25.04 2.48
CA GLN A 58 27.60 -25.75 1.29
C GLN A 58 28.69 -25.98 0.23
N VAL A 59 29.66 -25.07 0.11
CA VAL A 59 30.81 -25.26 -0.77
C VAL A 59 31.78 -26.29 -0.19
N HIS A 60 32.04 -26.24 1.12
CA HIS A 60 32.90 -27.19 1.82
C HIS A 60 32.36 -28.63 1.75
N GLU A 61 31.06 -28.83 1.95
CA GLU A 61 30.39 -30.14 1.81
C GLU A 61 30.56 -30.76 0.41
N LYS A 62 30.81 -29.94 -0.61
CA LYS A 62 31.05 -30.36 -1.99
C LYS A 62 32.53 -30.44 -2.37
N GLY A 63 33.42 -30.35 -1.38
CA GLY A 63 34.88 -30.44 -1.56
C GLY A 63 35.54 -29.15 -2.07
N GLY A 64 34.80 -28.04 -2.10
CA GLY A 64 35.34 -26.72 -2.45
C GLY A 64 35.81 -25.95 -1.22
N ILE A 65 36.63 -24.92 -1.43
CA ILE A 65 37.04 -23.98 -0.38
C ILE A 65 36.84 -22.57 -0.91
N VAL A 66 36.12 -21.74 -0.17
CA VAL A 66 35.91 -20.32 -0.47
C VAL A 66 36.24 -19.47 0.74
N THR A 67 36.88 -18.34 0.47
CA THR A 67 37.11 -17.31 1.48
C THR A 67 35.78 -16.69 1.92
N LYS A 68 35.81 -16.02 3.08
CA LYS A 68 34.65 -15.29 3.59
C LYS A 68 34.16 -14.21 2.62
N ASP A 69 35.07 -13.51 1.95
CA ASP A 69 34.75 -12.45 1.00
C ASP A 69 34.07 -13.01 -0.26
N GLN A 70 34.53 -14.17 -0.75
CA GLN A 70 33.86 -14.85 -1.87
C GLN A 70 32.45 -15.30 -1.49
N ALA A 71 32.27 -15.85 -0.30
CA ALA A 71 30.96 -16.25 0.21
C ALA A 71 30.03 -15.04 0.43
N TRP A 72 30.59 -13.92 0.92
CA TRP A 72 29.88 -12.65 1.06
C TRP A 72 29.35 -12.17 -0.29
N SER A 73 30.18 -12.15 -1.34
CA SER A 73 29.76 -11.69 -2.68
C SER A 73 28.60 -12.50 -3.23
N VAL A 74 28.62 -13.83 -3.03
CA VAL A 74 27.51 -14.71 -3.45
C VAL A 74 26.24 -14.42 -2.64
N ALA A 75 26.34 -14.34 -1.31
CA ALA A 75 25.21 -14.02 -0.45
C ALA A 75 24.64 -12.61 -0.70
N HIS A 76 25.50 -11.66 -1.06
CA HIS A 76 25.14 -10.28 -1.36
C HIS A 76 24.33 -10.18 -2.67
N GLU A 77 24.75 -10.90 -3.72
CA GLU A 77 24.05 -10.91 -5.00
C GLU A 77 22.58 -11.33 -4.87
N TYR A 78 22.25 -12.31 -4.02
CA TYR A 78 20.86 -12.71 -3.78
C TYR A 78 20.04 -11.62 -3.08
N SER A 79 20.64 -10.96 -2.07
CA SER A 79 20.03 -9.80 -1.41
C SER A 79 19.76 -8.68 -2.42
N ASP A 80 20.75 -8.35 -3.24
CA ASP A 80 20.67 -7.27 -4.22
C ASP A 80 19.60 -7.51 -5.27
N LYS A 81 19.48 -8.74 -5.79
CA LYS A 81 18.40 -9.10 -6.72
C LYS A 81 17.01 -8.88 -6.11
N LEU A 82 16.83 -9.14 -4.81
CA LEU A 82 15.55 -8.88 -4.13
C LEU A 82 15.28 -7.38 -3.94
N TRP A 83 16.30 -6.60 -3.56
CA TRP A 83 16.16 -5.14 -3.48
C TRP A 83 15.90 -4.52 -4.85
N MET A 84 16.48 -5.06 -5.92
CA MET A 84 16.17 -4.68 -7.31
C MET A 84 14.71 -4.99 -7.66
N LEU A 85 14.21 -6.18 -7.31
CA LEU A 85 12.81 -6.52 -7.51
C LEU A 85 11.88 -5.59 -6.73
N HIS A 86 12.22 -5.27 -5.47
CA HIS A 86 11.50 -4.27 -4.67
C HIS A 86 11.46 -2.90 -5.37
N LYS A 87 12.58 -2.43 -5.92
CA LYS A 87 12.63 -1.17 -6.71
C LYS A 87 11.70 -1.21 -7.92
N TYR A 88 11.69 -2.29 -8.70
CA TYR A 88 10.80 -2.40 -9.86
C TYR A 88 9.32 -2.40 -9.49
N ILE A 89 8.94 -3.13 -8.43
CA ILE A 89 7.58 -3.10 -7.88
C ILE A 89 7.24 -1.68 -7.39
N GLY A 90 8.19 -1.01 -6.73
CA GLY A 90 8.09 0.37 -6.28
C GLY A 90 7.82 1.37 -7.40
N PHE A 91 8.46 1.21 -8.57
CA PHE A 91 8.13 2.01 -9.76
C PHE A 91 6.69 1.80 -10.23
N GLY A 92 6.21 0.55 -10.22
CA GLY A 92 4.81 0.24 -10.53
C GLY A 92 3.82 0.92 -9.57
N LEU A 93 4.08 0.85 -8.26
CA LEU A 93 3.29 1.52 -7.24
C LEU A 93 3.30 3.05 -7.40
N SER A 94 4.48 3.62 -7.66
CA SER A 94 4.65 5.05 -7.91
C SER A 94 3.85 5.50 -9.13
N PHE A 95 3.93 4.75 -10.23
CA PHE A 95 3.12 5.01 -11.43
C PHE A 95 1.62 4.96 -11.11
N LEU A 96 1.14 3.98 -10.35
CA LEU A 96 -0.28 3.87 -9.98
C LEU A 96 -0.76 5.05 -9.13
N ILE A 97 0.02 5.52 -8.15
CA ILE A 97 -0.41 6.64 -7.32
C ILE A 97 -0.32 7.97 -8.05
N PHE A 98 0.72 8.22 -8.84
CA PHE A 98 0.85 9.48 -9.57
C PHE A 98 -0.15 9.57 -10.73
N SER A 99 -0.39 8.48 -11.47
CA SER A 99 -1.46 8.45 -12.47
C SER A 99 -2.82 8.72 -11.84
N ARG A 100 -3.09 8.16 -10.65
CA ARG A 100 -4.30 8.42 -9.86
C ARG A 100 -4.44 9.91 -9.51
N MET A 101 -3.36 10.54 -9.05
CA MET A 101 -3.34 11.97 -8.72
C MET A 101 -3.60 12.84 -9.96
N ILE A 102 -2.93 12.56 -11.07
CA ILE A 102 -3.11 13.30 -12.33
C ILE A 102 -4.55 13.19 -12.83
N ILE A 103 -5.12 11.98 -12.81
CA ILE A 103 -6.51 11.72 -13.18
C ILE A 103 -7.45 12.52 -12.28
N GLU A 104 -7.26 12.50 -10.95
CA GLU A 104 -8.12 13.23 -10.02
C GLU A 104 -8.02 14.75 -10.27
N VAL A 105 -6.83 15.31 -10.45
CA VAL A 105 -6.63 16.75 -10.71
C VAL A 105 -7.23 17.17 -12.06
N ARG A 106 -7.07 16.37 -13.12
CA ARG A 106 -7.56 16.73 -14.47
C ARG A 106 -9.06 16.48 -14.68
N LEU A 107 -9.62 15.46 -14.06
CA LEU A 107 -11.05 15.11 -14.18
C LEU A 107 -11.90 15.71 -13.07
N SER A 108 -11.30 16.28 -12.01
CA SER A 108 -12.02 17.09 -11.01
C SER A 108 -12.33 18.47 -11.58
N LYS A 109 -13.07 18.54 -12.70
CA LYS A 109 -13.46 19.85 -13.24
C LYS A 109 -14.44 20.58 -12.34
N GLU A 110 -15.43 19.95 -11.71
CA GLU A 110 -16.33 20.67 -10.80
C GLU A 110 -16.98 19.73 -9.76
N LYS A 111 -17.08 20.15 -8.49
CA LYS A 111 -18.05 19.66 -7.46
C LYS A 111 -17.79 18.36 -6.67
N LYS A 112 -16.64 17.68 -6.66
CA LYS A 112 -16.50 16.42 -5.85
C LYS A 112 -16.09 16.59 -4.39
N LEU A 113 -15.13 17.46 -4.07
CA LEU A 113 -14.69 17.63 -2.67
C LEU A 113 -15.71 18.43 -1.86
N SER A 114 -16.22 19.53 -2.42
CA SER A 114 -17.26 20.34 -1.78
C SER A 114 -18.58 19.58 -1.61
N SER A 115 -18.98 18.71 -2.54
CA SER A 115 -20.20 17.89 -2.37
C SER A 115 -20.04 16.78 -1.34
N LYS A 116 -18.85 16.16 -1.21
CA LYS A 116 -18.55 15.19 -0.14
C LYS A 116 -18.53 15.84 1.24
N ILE A 117 -17.97 17.05 1.35
CA ILE A 117 -18.00 17.85 2.59
C ILE A 117 -19.44 18.29 2.90
N ARG A 118 -20.20 18.75 1.89
CA ARG A 118 -21.61 19.14 2.05
C ARG A 118 -22.51 17.96 2.42
N SER A 119 -22.24 16.76 1.90
CA SER A 119 -22.95 15.54 2.32
C SER A 119 -22.59 15.12 3.76
N ALA A 120 -21.38 15.44 4.24
CA ALA A 120 -20.99 15.22 5.64
C ALA A 120 -21.64 16.22 6.62
N LEU A 121 -21.96 17.43 6.14
CA LEU A 121 -22.68 18.46 6.89
C LEU A 121 -24.19 18.19 7.00
N GLY A 122 -24.77 17.35 6.13
CA GLY A 122 -26.18 16.96 6.17
C GLY A 122 -26.56 15.91 7.22
N TYR A 123 -25.62 15.43 8.03
CA TYR A 123 -25.90 14.46 9.10
C TYR A 123 -26.21 15.17 10.43
N PRO A 124 -27.28 14.81 11.16
CA PRO A 124 -27.48 15.26 12.53
C PRO A 124 -26.27 14.89 13.39
N ALA A 125 -25.84 15.82 14.24
CA ALA A 125 -24.69 15.62 15.12
C ALA A 125 -24.92 14.40 16.04
N GLY A 126 -23.89 13.55 16.20
CA GLY A 126 -23.87 12.51 17.25
C GLY A 126 -24.20 11.07 16.84
N THR A 127 -24.58 10.76 15.59
CA THR A 127 -24.92 9.36 15.24
C THR A 127 -23.67 8.47 15.03
N PRO A 128 -23.68 7.19 15.46
CA PRO A 128 -22.59 6.24 15.24
C PRO A 128 -22.23 6.06 13.76
N GLU A 129 -23.22 6.11 12.86
CA GLU A 129 -23.00 5.99 11.41
C GLU A 129 -22.22 7.17 10.82
N LYS A 130 -22.46 8.41 11.30
CA LYS A 130 -21.66 9.58 10.88
C LYS A 130 -20.20 9.42 11.31
N LYS A 131 -19.97 8.96 12.56
CA LYS A 131 -18.62 8.72 13.08
C LYS A 131 -17.88 7.68 12.24
N HIS A 132 -18.54 6.56 11.91
CA HIS A 132 -17.94 5.52 11.07
C HIS A 132 -17.62 6.03 9.66
N PHE A 133 -18.54 6.77 9.03
CA PHE A 133 -18.31 7.36 7.72
C PHE A 133 -17.12 8.34 7.72
N LEU A 134 -17.06 9.25 8.69
CA LEU A 134 -15.94 10.19 8.84
C LEU A 134 -14.62 9.47 9.11
N PHE A 135 -14.63 8.43 9.93
CA PHE A 135 -13.46 7.59 10.19
C PHE A 135 -12.94 6.93 8.90
N VAL A 136 -13.82 6.40 8.05
CA VAL A 136 -13.42 5.82 6.76
C VAL A 136 -12.89 6.88 5.79
N GLN A 137 -13.47 8.07 5.75
CA GLN A 137 -12.91 9.16 4.93
C GLN A 137 -11.54 9.61 5.43
N PHE A 138 -11.37 9.71 6.75
CA PHE A 138 -10.09 10.03 7.37
C PHE A 138 -9.04 8.94 7.08
N SER A 139 -9.42 7.66 7.16
CA SER A 139 -8.50 6.56 6.85
C SER A 139 -8.05 6.57 5.39
N TYR A 140 -8.91 6.97 4.44
CA TYR A 140 -8.48 7.21 3.05
C TYR A 140 -7.46 8.35 2.95
N ALA A 141 -7.67 9.47 3.65
CA ALA A 141 -6.71 10.57 3.64
C ALA A 141 -5.35 10.14 4.20
N VAL A 142 -5.34 9.45 5.35
CA VAL A 142 -4.14 8.89 5.97
C VAL A 142 -3.43 7.92 5.02
N PHE A 143 -4.17 7.00 4.38
CA PHE A 143 -3.62 6.09 3.39
C PHE A 143 -2.90 6.82 2.26
N TYR A 144 -3.53 7.84 1.67
CA TYR A 144 -2.92 8.56 0.55
C TYR A 144 -1.67 9.34 0.98
N ILE A 145 -1.66 9.93 2.18
CA ILE A 145 -0.47 10.61 2.72
C ILE A 145 0.68 9.61 2.90
N ILE A 146 0.42 8.46 3.53
CA ILE A 146 1.42 7.40 3.73
C ILE A 146 1.90 6.88 2.37
N PHE A 147 1.00 6.58 1.44
CA PHE A 147 1.35 6.02 0.13
C PHE A 147 2.19 7.01 -0.69
N ILE A 148 1.80 8.28 -0.77
CA ILE A 148 2.58 9.29 -1.50
C ILE A 148 3.96 9.45 -0.87
N THR A 149 4.05 9.48 0.47
CA THR A 149 5.33 9.57 1.19
C THR A 149 6.22 8.36 0.91
N MET A 150 5.68 7.15 0.94
CA MET A 150 6.42 5.92 0.60
C MET A 150 6.90 5.91 -0.85
N ALA A 151 6.04 6.30 -1.80
CA ALA A 151 6.38 6.32 -3.21
C ALA A 151 7.47 7.36 -3.50
N THR A 152 7.34 8.58 -2.97
CA THR A 152 8.31 9.65 -3.18
C THR A 152 9.67 9.33 -2.57
N THR A 153 9.71 8.89 -1.30
CA THR A 153 10.96 8.47 -0.65
C THR A 153 11.58 7.27 -1.35
N GLY A 154 10.79 6.27 -1.76
CA GLY A 154 11.26 5.12 -2.51
C GLY A 154 11.88 5.49 -3.87
N LEU A 155 11.28 6.45 -4.58
CA LEU A 155 11.88 6.99 -5.81
C LEU A 155 13.21 7.70 -5.55
N VAL A 156 13.30 8.53 -4.51
CA VAL A 156 14.57 9.19 -4.14
C VAL A 156 15.66 8.17 -3.87
N LEU A 157 15.33 7.06 -3.19
CA LEU A 157 16.27 5.97 -2.93
C LEU A 157 16.61 5.18 -4.20
N ALA A 158 15.67 5.01 -5.12
CA ALA A 158 15.91 4.31 -6.38
C ALA A 158 16.84 5.08 -7.34
N PHE A 159 16.95 6.40 -7.18
CA PHE A 159 17.80 7.28 -7.98
C PHE A 159 19.00 7.81 -7.17
N GLU A 160 19.63 6.94 -6.38
CA GLU A 160 20.76 7.31 -5.49
C GLU A 160 22.00 7.84 -6.22
N ASP A 161 22.20 7.45 -7.49
CA ASP A 161 23.32 7.92 -8.32
C ASP A 161 23.17 9.37 -8.78
N VAL A 162 21.98 9.96 -8.60
CA VAL A 162 21.69 11.32 -9.05
C VAL A 162 22.22 12.34 -8.05
N GLU A 163 23.19 13.14 -8.48
CA GLU A 163 23.96 14.02 -7.59
C GLU A 163 23.12 15.02 -6.79
N TRP A 164 22.09 15.63 -7.40
CA TRP A 164 21.24 16.60 -6.72
C TRP A 164 20.30 15.98 -5.67
N LEU A 165 20.14 14.65 -5.66
CA LEU A 165 19.36 13.93 -4.65
C LEU A 165 20.18 13.50 -3.43
N LYS A 166 21.52 13.52 -3.51
CA LYS A 166 22.41 13.16 -2.38
C LYS A 166 22.07 13.88 -1.07
N PRO A 167 21.76 15.20 -1.04
CA PRO A 167 21.44 15.89 0.21
C PRO A 167 20.18 15.36 0.91
N VAL A 168 19.23 14.81 0.16
CA VAL A 168 17.94 14.33 0.69
C VAL A 168 17.90 12.80 0.84
N HIS A 169 18.91 12.07 0.35
CA HIS A 169 18.92 10.61 0.34
C HIS A 169 18.81 10.01 1.75
N ASN A 170 19.59 10.51 2.72
CA ASN A 170 19.54 10.01 4.10
C ASN A 170 18.17 10.27 4.75
N LEU A 171 17.61 11.46 4.56
CA LEU A 171 16.28 11.79 5.06
C LEU A 171 15.21 10.90 4.42
N ALA A 172 15.31 10.65 3.10
CA ALA A 172 14.41 9.76 2.40
C ALA A 172 14.51 8.33 2.94
N LYS A 173 15.72 7.84 3.22
CA LYS A 173 15.96 6.50 3.78
C LYS A 173 15.31 6.33 5.15
N GLU A 174 15.55 7.27 6.06
CA GLU A 174 14.96 7.24 7.39
C GLU A 174 13.44 7.34 7.33
N THR A 175 12.92 8.28 6.54
CA THR A 175 11.49 8.47 6.35
C THR A 175 10.85 7.21 5.76
N HIS A 176 11.43 6.61 4.71
CA HIS A 176 10.93 5.38 4.11
C HIS A 176 10.89 4.25 5.15
N ASN A 177 11.95 4.11 5.95
CA ASN A 177 12.03 3.10 6.99
C ASN A 177 11.04 3.30 8.15
N VAL A 178 10.69 4.53 8.50
CA VAL A 178 9.68 4.80 9.55
C VAL A 178 8.27 4.64 8.99
N VAL A 179 8.00 5.23 7.82
CA VAL A 179 6.68 5.22 7.19
C VAL A 179 6.27 3.80 6.78
N GLN A 180 7.21 2.91 6.46
CA GLN A 180 6.89 1.50 6.17
C GLN A 180 6.12 0.83 7.33
N TRP A 181 6.47 1.13 8.58
CA TRP A 181 5.78 0.53 9.74
C TRP A 181 4.35 1.05 9.85
N GLY A 182 4.16 2.34 9.59
CA GLY A 182 2.83 2.95 9.47
C GLY A 182 2.01 2.32 8.34
N LEU A 183 2.63 2.02 7.20
CA LEU A 183 2.00 1.31 6.09
C LEU A 183 1.59 -0.11 6.48
N TYR A 184 2.45 -0.87 7.16
CA TYR A 184 2.15 -2.23 7.62
C TYR A 184 0.99 -2.23 8.62
N THR A 185 1.02 -1.33 9.59
CA THR A 185 -0.09 -1.14 10.55
C THR A 185 -1.38 -0.79 9.83
N PHE A 186 -1.35 0.16 8.88
CA PHE A 186 -2.51 0.52 8.09
C PHE A 186 -3.05 -0.68 7.30
N PHE A 187 -2.17 -1.45 6.66
CA PHE A 187 -2.54 -2.61 5.84
C PHE A 187 -3.29 -3.67 6.64
N VAL A 188 -2.78 -4.02 7.84
CA VAL A 188 -3.42 -4.97 8.75
C VAL A 188 -4.77 -4.45 9.24
N ILE A 189 -4.81 -3.20 9.72
CA ILE A 189 -6.06 -2.57 10.21
C ILE A 189 -7.10 -2.48 9.10
N HIS A 190 -6.68 -2.15 7.87
CA HIS A 190 -7.57 -2.04 6.72
C HIS A 190 -8.22 -3.40 6.39
N ILE A 191 -7.41 -4.47 6.30
CA ILE A 191 -7.93 -5.82 6.04
C ILE A 191 -8.89 -6.26 7.14
N ALA A 192 -8.49 -6.13 8.41
CA ALA A 192 -9.35 -6.49 9.54
C ALA A 192 -10.66 -5.69 9.54
N GLY A 193 -10.59 -4.39 9.23
CA GLY A 193 -11.75 -3.51 9.11
C GLY A 193 -12.68 -3.92 7.97
N VAL A 194 -12.14 -4.28 6.80
CA VAL A 194 -12.92 -4.75 5.65
C VAL A 194 -13.58 -6.08 5.94
N ILE A 195 -12.85 -7.06 6.51
CA ILE A 195 -13.41 -8.37 6.90
C ILE A 195 -14.55 -8.18 7.90
N LYS A 196 -14.32 -7.39 8.96
CA LYS A 196 -15.36 -7.11 9.97
C LYS A 196 -16.59 -6.45 9.34
N ALA A 197 -16.39 -5.49 8.43
CA ALA A 197 -17.50 -4.80 7.76
C ALA A 197 -18.30 -5.77 6.87
N ASP A 198 -17.62 -6.65 6.14
CA ASP A 198 -18.20 -7.64 5.25
C ASP A 198 -18.98 -8.74 6.01
N LEU A 199 -18.51 -9.14 7.20
CA LEU A 199 -19.18 -10.11 8.06
C LEU A 199 -20.34 -9.53 8.89
N THR A 200 -20.51 -8.21 8.92
CA THR A 200 -21.48 -7.55 9.81
C THR A 200 -22.47 -6.66 9.04
N LYS A 201 -22.42 -5.35 9.27
CA LYS A 201 -23.43 -4.37 8.83
C LYS A 201 -23.34 -4.03 7.34
N TYR A 202 -22.23 -4.35 6.69
CA TYR A 202 -21.95 -3.94 5.32
C TYR A 202 -21.56 -5.15 4.47
N ASN A 203 -22.37 -6.20 4.50
CA ASN A 203 -22.11 -7.43 3.78
C ASN A 203 -21.87 -7.23 2.28
N GLY A 204 -20.96 -8.03 1.73
CA GLY A 204 -20.62 -8.04 0.30
C GLY A 204 -19.80 -6.84 -0.19
N ILE A 205 -19.16 -6.05 0.68
CA ILE A 205 -18.21 -4.99 0.25
C ILE A 205 -17.11 -5.60 -0.62
N VAL A 206 -16.55 -6.74 -0.21
CA VAL A 206 -15.46 -7.38 -0.97
C VAL A 206 -15.97 -7.87 -2.32
N SER A 207 -17.13 -8.52 -2.32
CA SER A 207 -17.80 -8.99 -3.53
C SER A 207 -18.02 -7.83 -4.51
N ARG A 208 -18.53 -6.69 -4.04
CA ARG A 208 -18.71 -5.46 -4.86
C ARG A 208 -17.38 -4.91 -5.39
N MET A 209 -16.31 -4.96 -4.62
CA MET A 209 -14.97 -4.56 -5.08
C MET A 209 -14.39 -5.50 -6.14
N ILE A 210 -14.86 -6.75 -6.21
CA ILE A 210 -14.46 -7.72 -7.24
C ILE A 210 -15.37 -7.60 -8.46
N ASN A 211 -16.68 -7.76 -8.30
CA ASN A 211 -17.64 -7.90 -9.40
C ASN A 211 -18.27 -6.59 -9.87
N GLY A 212 -18.32 -5.56 -9.01
CA GLY A 212 -18.90 -4.25 -9.32
C GLY A 212 -20.42 -4.23 -9.52
N LYS A 213 -21.13 -5.27 -9.07
CA LYS A 213 -22.59 -5.31 -9.06
C LYS A 213 -23.10 -4.77 -7.73
N GLU A 214 -24.19 -4.02 -7.73
CA GLU A 214 -24.92 -3.75 -6.48
C GLU A 214 -25.66 -5.03 -6.08
N ASN A 215 -25.68 -5.36 -4.79
CA ASN A 215 -26.57 -6.43 -4.32
C ASN A 215 -27.98 -5.87 -4.37
N ASN A 216 -28.90 -6.58 -5.06
CA ASN A 216 -30.34 -6.33 -4.97
C ASN A 216 -30.82 -6.48 -3.53
#